data_AF-A0A8X6IHT5-F1
#
_entry.id   AF-A0A8X6IHT5-F1
#
_cell.length_a   1.000
_cell.length_b   1.000
_cell.length_c   1.000
_cell.angle_alpha   90.00
_cell.angle_beta   90.00
_cell.angle_gamma   90.00
#
_symmetry.space_group_name_H-M   'P 1'
#
loop_
_entity.id
_entity.type
_entity.pdbx_description
1 polymer ?
#
loop_
_entity_poly.entity_id
_entity_poly.type
_entity_poly.pdbx_seq_one_letter_code
_entity_poly.pdbx_strand_id
1 'polypeptide(L)'
;MKEIIDDVTEDGFEILLKYIYTDKLNDVDKETLLEAHRAASTFQQKGLLRLCEERITKWEITYDNVCSLLNQLSDIQSMKTRCLKFLKENALEVLCSEGLGQATANTFWLMFEGGYFKHASPMARLKNAVRWAKEQLPDNCDSSMVRDLLLNTKPILGKCSLEELGSTDLATIIAQYKNLLTPEESTTFFVNIHSPGSIPLPSWCKPE
;
A
#
# COMPACT_ATOMS: atom_id res chain seq x y z
N MET A 1 -16.70 -26.38 0.53
CA MET A 1 -15.34 -26.45 -0.05
C MET A 1 -15.52 -26.01 -1.49
N LYS A 2 -15.12 -24.79 -1.86
CA LYS A 2 -15.21 -24.34 -3.27
C LYS A 2 -14.07 -25.03 -4.02
N GLU A 3 -14.39 -25.85 -5.02
CA GLU A 3 -13.39 -26.45 -5.90
C GLU A 3 -12.82 -25.34 -6.80
N ILE A 4 -11.51 -25.12 -6.73
CA ILE A 4 -10.79 -24.15 -7.54
C ILE A 4 -10.12 -24.93 -8.66
N ILE A 5 -10.52 -24.68 -9.90
CA ILE A 5 -9.81 -25.16 -11.09
C ILE A 5 -9.07 -23.94 -11.64
N ASP A 6 -7.75 -24.02 -11.75
CA ASP A 6 -6.89 -22.98 -12.37
C ASP A 6 -7.07 -21.56 -11.78
N ASP A 7 -7.16 -21.42 -10.45
CA ASP A 7 -7.40 -20.15 -9.75
C ASP A 7 -8.71 -19.44 -10.15
N VAL A 8 -9.67 -20.17 -10.71
CA VAL A 8 -11.01 -19.67 -11.04
C VAL A 8 -12.04 -20.29 -10.10
N THR A 9 -12.87 -19.44 -9.50
CA THR A 9 -14.00 -19.87 -8.68
C THR A 9 -15.17 -20.36 -9.55
N GLU A 10 -16.01 -21.22 -8.98
CA GLU A 10 -17.25 -21.70 -9.61
C GLU A 10 -18.11 -20.53 -10.13
N ASP A 11 -18.26 -19.48 -9.33
CA ASP A 11 -19.04 -18.28 -9.68
C ASP A 11 -18.46 -17.56 -10.92
N GLY A 12 -17.14 -17.37 -10.96
CA GLY A 12 -16.46 -16.76 -12.10
C GLY A 12 -16.55 -17.62 -13.37
N PHE A 13 -16.43 -18.93 -13.23
CA PHE A 13 -16.52 -19.88 -14.33
C PHE A 13 -17.94 -19.98 -14.89
N GLU A 14 -18.97 -19.99 -14.03
CA GLU A 14 -20.37 -20.01 -14.44
C GLU A 14 -20.71 -18.76 -15.27
N ILE A 15 -20.21 -17.59 -14.87
CA ILE A 15 -20.39 -16.34 -15.61
C ILE A 15 -19.70 -16.40 -16.97
N LEU A 16 -18.47 -16.91 -17.02
CA LEU A 16 -17.75 -17.11 -18.28
C LEU A 16 -18.56 -18.00 -19.24
N LEU A 17 -19.08 -19.13 -18.76
CA LEU A 17 -19.92 -20.02 -19.56
C LEU A 17 -21.19 -19.31 -20.05
N LYS A 18 -21.93 -18.66 -19.14
CA LYS A 18 -23.13 -17.89 -19.49
C LYS A 18 -22.81 -16.84 -20.55
N TYR A 19 -21.69 -16.14 -20.43
CA TYR A 19 -21.24 -15.15 -21.41
C TYR A 19 -20.96 -15.80 -22.77
N ILE A 20 -20.25 -16.94 -22.82
CA ILE A 20 -19.97 -17.65 -24.09
C ILE A 20 -21.26 -18.00 -24.85
N TYR A 21 -22.32 -18.37 -24.14
CA TYR A 21 -23.61 -18.74 -24.77
C TYR A 21 -24.54 -17.56 -25.04
N THR A 22 -24.40 -16.43 -24.34
CA THR A 22 -25.37 -15.32 -24.40
C THR A 22 -24.80 -13.99 -24.88
N ASP A 23 -23.47 -13.86 -24.93
CA ASP A 23 -22.71 -12.63 -25.15
C ASP A 23 -23.11 -11.48 -24.20
N LYS A 24 -23.60 -11.83 -23.01
CA LYS A 24 -24.12 -10.88 -22.01
C LYS A 24 -23.47 -11.09 -20.65
N LEU A 25 -23.05 -10.00 -20.04
CA LEU A 25 -22.71 -9.93 -18.63
C LEU A 25 -23.91 -9.33 -17.89
N ASN A 26 -24.58 -10.12 -17.05
CA ASN A 26 -25.69 -9.64 -16.23
C ASN A 26 -25.18 -8.71 -15.11
N ASP A 27 -26.07 -7.98 -14.46
CA ASP A 27 -25.70 -7.21 -13.27
C ASP A 27 -25.28 -8.17 -12.16
N VAL A 28 -24.09 -7.95 -11.61
CA VAL A 28 -23.44 -8.80 -10.61
C VAL A 28 -22.78 -7.89 -9.59
N ASP A 29 -22.65 -8.36 -8.35
CA ASP A 29 -21.94 -7.61 -7.33
C ASP A 29 -20.43 -7.52 -7.62
N LYS A 30 -19.73 -6.73 -6.82
CA LYS A 30 -18.32 -6.43 -7.03
C LYS A 30 -17.43 -7.67 -6.92
N GLU A 31 -17.70 -8.57 -5.99
CA GLU A 31 -16.87 -9.75 -5.76
C GLU A 31 -17.03 -10.71 -6.94
N THR A 32 -18.27 -11.00 -7.32
CA THR A 32 -18.57 -11.83 -8.47
C THR A 32 -18.04 -11.23 -9.80
N LEU A 33 -18.01 -9.90 -9.93
CA LEU A 33 -17.40 -9.24 -11.09
C LEU A 33 -15.88 -9.46 -11.17
N LEU A 34 -15.19 -9.48 -10.03
CA LEU A 34 -13.74 -9.77 -9.96
C LEU A 34 -13.46 -11.23 -10.32
N GLU A 35 -14.29 -12.15 -9.84
CA GLU A 35 -14.20 -13.57 -10.20
C GLU A 35 -14.43 -13.78 -11.70
N ALA A 36 -15.42 -13.10 -12.28
CA ALA A 36 -15.65 -13.11 -13.73
C ALA A 36 -14.46 -12.52 -14.51
N HIS A 37 -13.85 -11.45 -13.99
CA HIS A 37 -12.63 -10.87 -14.59
C HIS A 37 -11.46 -11.85 -14.56
N ARG A 38 -11.21 -12.53 -13.43
CA ARG A 38 -10.18 -13.58 -13.29
C ARG A 38 -10.41 -14.71 -14.28
N ALA A 39 -11.64 -15.24 -14.34
CA ALA A 39 -12.02 -16.27 -15.30
C ALA A 39 -11.79 -15.81 -16.76
N ALA A 40 -12.24 -14.61 -17.11
CA ALA A 40 -12.05 -14.06 -18.45
C ALA A 40 -10.58 -13.90 -18.82
N SER A 41 -9.73 -13.50 -17.87
CA SER A 41 -8.28 -13.39 -18.04
C SER A 41 -7.63 -14.76 -18.26
N THR A 42 -7.92 -15.73 -17.38
CA THR A 42 -7.37 -17.10 -17.45
C THR A 42 -7.73 -17.80 -18.76
N PHE A 43 -9.00 -17.70 -19.18
CA PHE A 43 -9.49 -18.33 -20.41
C PHE A 43 -9.37 -17.42 -21.65
N GLN A 44 -8.68 -16.28 -21.53
CA GLN A 44 -8.42 -15.32 -22.62
C GLN A 44 -9.68 -14.84 -23.37
N GLN A 45 -10.81 -14.76 -22.67
CA GLN A 45 -12.06 -14.30 -23.24
C GLN A 45 -12.15 -12.76 -23.26
N LYS A 46 -11.60 -12.17 -24.32
CA LYS A 46 -11.43 -10.71 -24.47
C LYS A 46 -12.73 -9.90 -24.37
N GLY A 47 -13.84 -10.45 -24.85
CA GLY A 47 -15.14 -9.76 -24.82
C GLY A 47 -15.62 -9.52 -23.39
N LEU A 48 -15.62 -10.59 -22.59
CA LEU A 48 -15.97 -10.54 -21.17
C LEU A 48 -14.98 -9.71 -20.37
N LEU A 49 -13.68 -9.87 -20.61
CA LEU A 49 -12.63 -9.12 -19.93
C LEU A 49 -12.85 -7.62 -20.07
N ARG A 50 -13.11 -7.14 -21.29
CA ARG A 50 -13.41 -5.73 -21.56
C ARG A 50 -14.65 -5.25 -20.81
N LEU A 51 -15.74 -6.03 -20.80
CA LEU A 51 -16.98 -5.65 -20.09
C LEU A 51 -16.76 -5.58 -18.58
N CYS A 52 -15.96 -6.49 -18.00
CA CYS A 52 -15.59 -6.44 -16.60
C CYS A 52 -14.77 -5.18 -16.31
N GLU A 53 -13.72 -4.90 -17.08
CA GLU A 53 -12.90 -3.70 -16.91
C GLU A 53 -13.72 -2.40 -17.06
N GLU A 54 -14.64 -2.31 -18.02
CA GLU A 54 -15.53 -1.15 -18.21
C GLU A 54 -16.46 -0.89 -17.01
N ARG A 55 -16.84 -1.93 -16.26
CA ARG A 55 -17.63 -1.79 -15.03
C ARG A 55 -16.76 -1.50 -13.82
N ILE A 56 -15.65 -2.21 -13.68
CA ILE A 56 -14.67 -2.02 -12.59
C ILE A 56 -14.13 -0.58 -12.63
N THR A 57 -13.85 -0.04 -13.82
CA THR A 57 -13.41 1.34 -14.02
C THR A 57 -14.41 2.41 -13.64
N LYS A 58 -15.67 2.06 -13.37
CA LYS A 58 -16.70 2.98 -12.87
C LYS A 58 -16.83 2.94 -11.35
N TRP A 59 -16.10 2.06 -10.67
CA TRP A 59 -16.14 2.02 -9.21
C TRP A 59 -15.66 3.33 -8.62
N GLU A 60 -16.34 3.72 -7.54
CA GLU A 60 -16.00 4.88 -6.73
C GLU A 60 -14.73 4.60 -5.91
N ILE A 61 -13.80 5.55 -5.97
CA ILE A 61 -12.55 5.50 -5.22
C ILE A 61 -12.70 6.47 -4.04
N THR A 62 -12.46 5.98 -2.84
CA THR A 62 -12.54 6.71 -1.58
C THR A 62 -11.23 6.58 -0.82
N TYR A 63 -11.05 7.41 0.22
CA TYR A 63 -9.86 7.35 1.08
C TYR A 63 -9.69 5.98 1.75
N ASP A 64 -10.80 5.32 2.10
CA ASP A 64 -10.77 4.04 2.81
C ASP A 64 -10.59 2.83 1.88
N ASN A 65 -10.98 2.93 0.61
CA ASN A 65 -10.95 1.79 -0.31
C ASN A 65 -9.76 1.79 -1.27
N VAL A 66 -9.08 2.93 -1.47
CA VAL A 66 -8.02 3.07 -2.49
C VAL A 66 -6.88 2.07 -2.30
N CYS A 67 -6.49 1.79 -1.05
CA CYS A 67 -5.45 0.82 -0.72
C CYS A 67 -5.85 -0.61 -1.12
N SER A 68 -7.09 -0.99 -0.80
CA SER A 68 -7.65 -2.30 -1.14
C SER A 68 -7.83 -2.46 -2.66
N LEU A 69 -8.31 -1.42 -3.34
CA LEU A 69 -8.40 -1.40 -4.80
C LEU A 69 -7.03 -1.54 -5.46
N LEU A 70 -6.00 -0.86 -4.97
CA LEU A 70 -4.63 -1.00 -5.48
C LEU A 70 -4.05 -2.41 -5.28
N ASN A 71 -4.38 -3.07 -4.18
CA ASN A 71 -3.97 -4.46 -3.94
C ASN A 71 -4.66 -5.45 -4.88
N GLN A 72 -5.98 -5.30 -5.04
CA GLN A 72 -6.80 -6.30 -5.76
C GLN A 72 -6.81 -6.09 -7.27
N LEU A 73 -6.59 -4.86 -7.74
CA LEU A 73 -6.76 -4.45 -9.14
C LEU A 73 -5.48 -3.86 -9.75
N SER A 74 -4.32 -4.23 -9.21
CA SER A 74 -3.02 -3.77 -9.72
C SER A 74 -2.80 -4.07 -11.21
N ASP A 75 -3.44 -5.13 -11.70
CA ASP A 75 -3.26 -5.63 -13.07
C ASP A 75 -4.12 -4.85 -14.08
N ILE A 76 -5.23 -4.26 -13.61
CA ILE A 76 -6.11 -3.42 -14.41
C ILE A 76 -5.53 -2.00 -14.48
N GLN A 77 -4.79 -1.72 -15.55
CA GLN A 77 -4.03 -0.47 -15.70
C GLN A 77 -4.87 0.80 -15.59
N SER A 78 -6.10 0.77 -16.11
CA SER A 78 -7.03 1.90 -16.05
C SER A 78 -7.42 2.21 -14.60
N MET A 79 -7.70 1.20 -13.78
CA MET A 79 -8.00 1.38 -12.35
C MET A 79 -6.78 1.78 -11.56
N LYS A 80 -5.63 1.13 -11.78
CA LYS A 80 -4.36 1.52 -11.16
C LYS A 80 -4.07 3.01 -11.39
N THR A 81 -4.22 3.48 -12.63
CA THR A 81 -4.00 4.90 -12.98
C THR A 81 -4.97 5.83 -12.25
N ARG A 82 -6.26 5.47 -12.16
CA ARG A 82 -7.25 6.26 -11.41
C ARG A 82 -6.93 6.30 -9.91
N CYS A 83 -6.57 5.17 -9.30
CA CYS A 83 -6.18 5.11 -7.90
C CYS A 83 -4.93 5.94 -7.60
N LEU A 84 -3.90 5.86 -8.45
CA LEU A 84 -2.68 6.66 -8.29
C LEU A 84 -2.94 8.16 -8.46
N LYS A 85 -3.84 8.53 -9.40
CA LYS A 85 -4.28 9.92 -9.54
C LYS A 85 -5.02 10.41 -8.29
N PHE A 86 -5.98 9.63 -7.79
CA PHE A 86 -6.71 9.94 -6.57
C PHE A 86 -5.77 10.07 -5.36
N LEU A 87 -4.80 9.16 -5.23
CA LEU A 87 -3.78 9.20 -4.19
C LEU A 87 -2.93 10.48 -4.28
N LYS A 88 -2.55 10.92 -5.48
CA LYS A 88 -1.80 12.16 -5.67
C LYS A 88 -2.60 13.39 -5.25
N GLU A 89 -3.91 13.40 -5.49
CA GLU A 89 -4.80 14.51 -5.17
C GLU A 89 -5.17 14.55 -3.68
N ASN A 90 -5.13 13.40 -2.98
CA ASN A 90 -5.63 13.25 -1.61
C ASN A 90 -4.65 12.50 -0.70
N ALA A 91 -3.35 12.72 -0.89
CA ALA A 91 -2.31 11.92 -0.24
C ALA A 91 -2.33 12.01 1.29
N LEU A 92 -2.69 13.18 1.84
CA LEU A 92 -2.73 13.40 3.29
C LEU A 92 -3.89 12.65 3.94
N GLU A 93 -5.06 12.70 3.30
CA GLU A 93 -6.29 12.05 3.73
C GLU A 93 -6.11 10.53 3.71
N VAL A 94 -5.52 9.99 2.64
CA VAL A 94 -5.22 8.54 2.53
C VAL A 94 -4.21 8.12 3.57
N LEU A 95 -3.16 8.92 3.83
CA LEU A 95 -2.14 8.61 4.84
C LEU A 95 -2.73 8.54 6.25
N CYS A 96 -3.76 9.35 6.54
CA CYS A 96 -4.43 9.37 7.84
C CYS A 96 -5.61 8.38 7.94
N SER A 97 -6.16 7.92 6.82
CA SER A 97 -7.31 7.01 6.76
C SER A 97 -7.07 5.68 7.50
N GLU A 98 -8.17 5.02 7.89
CA GLU A 98 -8.14 3.64 8.42
C GLU A 98 -7.89 2.62 7.30
N GLY A 99 -8.26 2.96 6.07
CA GLY A 99 -8.01 2.13 4.87
C GLY A 99 -6.52 1.84 4.61
N LEU A 100 -5.61 2.61 5.19
CA LEU A 100 -4.17 2.37 5.07
C LEU A 100 -3.76 0.98 5.56
N GLY A 101 -4.40 0.46 6.62
CA GLY A 101 -4.11 -0.88 7.16
C GLY A 101 -4.42 -2.01 6.20
N GLN A 102 -5.26 -1.77 5.20
CA GLN A 102 -5.57 -2.75 4.16
C GLN A 102 -4.44 -2.83 3.12
N ALA A 103 -3.51 -1.88 3.06
CA ALA A 103 -2.43 -1.89 2.08
C ALA A 103 -1.46 -3.05 2.31
N THR A 104 -1.14 -3.80 1.26
CA THR A 104 -0.03 -4.77 1.29
C THR A 104 1.31 -4.05 1.33
N ALA A 105 2.39 -4.75 1.74
CA ALA A 105 3.74 -4.19 1.75
C ALA A 105 4.17 -3.60 0.40
N ASN A 106 3.75 -4.21 -0.72
CA ASN A 106 4.05 -3.74 -2.07
C ASN A 106 3.31 -2.44 -2.40
N THR A 107 2.01 -2.38 -2.10
CA THR A 107 1.21 -1.16 -2.30
C THR A 107 1.71 -0.04 -1.42
N PHE A 108 1.97 -0.33 -0.14
CA PHE A 108 2.48 0.65 0.81
C PHE A 108 3.84 1.21 0.37
N TRP A 109 4.76 0.34 -0.07
CA TRP A 109 6.04 0.76 -0.66
C TRP A 109 5.86 1.61 -1.91
N LEU A 110 4.99 1.23 -2.85
CA LEU A 110 4.71 1.99 -4.07
C LEU A 110 4.29 3.44 -3.75
N MET A 111 3.50 3.63 -2.68
CA MET A 111 3.06 4.96 -2.25
C MET A 111 4.22 5.82 -1.69
N PHE A 112 5.14 5.21 -0.93
CA PHE A 112 6.29 5.91 -0.36
C PHE A 112 7.39 6.17 -1.42
N GLU A 113 7.69 5.18 -2.25
CA GLU A 113 8.66 5.28 -3.35
C GLU A 113 8.21 6.28 -4.41
N GLY A 114 6.93 6.24 -4.79
CA GLY A 114 6.34 7.20 -5.72
C GLY A 114 6.28 8.63 -5.19
N GLY A 115 6.64 8.85 -3.92
CA GLY A 115 6.73 10.17 -3.33
C GLY A 115 5.38 10.86 -3.14
N TYR A 116 4.28 10.11 -3.11
CA TYR A 116 2.94 10.66 -2.93
C TYR A 116 2.80 11.39 -1.59
N PHE A 117 3.50 10.90 -0.56
CA PHE A 117 3.48 11.49 0.78
C PHE A 117 4.57 12.54 1.04
N LYS A 118 5.32 13.00 0.02
CA LYS A 118 6.38 14.01 0.20
C LYS A 118 5.89 15.32 0.82
N HIS A 119 4.62 15.66 0.59
CA HIS A 119 4.00 16.87 1.14
C HIS A 119 3.57 16.72 2.62
N ALA A 120 3.55 15.48 3.14
CA ALA A 120 3.24 15.22 4.53
C ALA A 120 4.46 15.48 5.43
N SER A 121 4.21 15.95 6.65
CA SER A 121 5.28 16.13 7.64
C SER A 121 6.02 14.81 7.87
N PRO A 122 7.36 14.83 8.05
CA PRO A 122 8.15 13.63 8.34
C PRO A 122 7.60 12.84 9.53
N MET A 123 7.11 13.54 10.56
CA MET A 123 6.45 12.95 11.72
C MET A 123 5.18 12.18 11.34
N ALA A 124 4.31 12.76 10.50
CA ALA A 124 3.09 12.08 10.05
C ALA A 124 3.40 10.85 9.20
N ARG A 125 4.41 10.93 8.32
CA ARG A 125 4.88 9.78 7.53
C ARG A 125 5.34 8.64 8.43
N LEU A 126 6.19 8.94 9.41
CA LEU A 126 6.70 7.94 10.33
C LEU A 126 5.60 7.33 11.21
N LYS A 127 4.76 8.17 11.82
CA LYS A 127 3.69 7.71 12.71
C LYS A 127 2.72 6.78 11.97
N ASN A 128 2.33 7.13 10.75
CA ASN A 128 1.42 6.30 9.96
C ASN A 128 2.11 5.06 9.38
N ALA A 129 3.41 5.11 9.08
CA ALA A 129 4.19 3.91 8.72
C ALA A 129 4.31 2.91 9.87
N VAL A 130 4.55 3.40 11.09
CA VAL A 130 4.55 2.56 12.29
C VAL A 130 3.15 2.02 12.58
N ARG A 131 2.10 2.82 12.40
CA ARG A 131 0.70 2.37 12.54
C ARG A 131 0.41 1.21 11.58
N TRP A 132 0.70 1.40 10.29
CA TRP A 132 0.53 0.36 9.28
C TRP A 132 1.31 -0.92 9.64
N ALA A 133 2.58 -0.79 10.03
CA ALA A 133 3.40 -1.94 10.38
C ALA A 133 2.86 -2.71 11.60
N LYS A 134 2.27 -2.03 12.59
CA LYS A 134 1.60 -2.67 13.73
C LYS A 134 0.34 -3.43 13.30
N GLU A 135 -0.43 -2.89 12.37
CA GLU A 135 -1.63 -3.54 11.84
C GLU A 135 -1.30 -4.79 11.00
N GLN A 136 -0.11 -4.86 10.40
CA GLN A 136 0.36 -6.05 9.68
C GLN A 136 0.95 -7.13 10.60
N LEU A 137 1.24 -6.80 11.85
CA LEU A 137 1.88 -7.70 12.81
C LEU A 137 0.86 -8.19 13.86
N PRO A 138 1.12 -9.33 14.54
CA PRO A 138 0.26 -9.79 15.63
C PRO A 138 0.22 -8.80 16.81
N ASP A 139 -0.85 -8.85 17.61
CA ASP A 139 -1.10 -7.92 18.74
C ASP A 139 0.03 -7.87 19.79
N ASN A 140 0.90 -8.88 19.86
CA ASN A 140 2.04 -8.96 20.79
C ASN A 140 3.39 -8.59 20.13
N CYS A 141 3.39 -7.65 19.19
CA CYS A 141 4.61 -7.26 18.47
C CYS A 141 5.44 -6.22 19.22
N ASP A 142 6.74 -6.50 19.32
CA ASP A 142 7.73 -5.53 19.81
C ASP A 142 8.10 -4.53 18.71
N SER A 143 8.57 -3.35 19.13
CA SER A 143 9.02 -2.29 18.20
C SER A 143 10.23 -2.68 17.34
N SER A 144 10.98 -3.72 17.73
CA SER A 144 12.03 -4.31 16.90
C SER A 144 11.46 -5.06 15.70
N MET A 145 10.33 -5.76 15.85
CA MET A 145 9.66 -6.46 14.74
C MET A 145 9.09 -5.47 13.73
N VAL A 146 8.55 -4.35 14.22
CA VAL A 146 8.10 -3.22 13.39
C VAL A 146 9.28 -2.67 12.58
N ARG A 147 10.43 -2.48 13.22
CA ARG A 147 11.66 -2.03 12.56
C ARG A 147 12.10 -3.02 11.48
N ASP A 148 12.15 -4.30 11.80
CA ASP A 148 12.55 -5.35 10.86
C ASP A 148 11.63 -5.38 9.63
N LEU A 149 10.32 -5.24 9.82
CA LEU A 149 9.37 -5.16 8.72
C LEU A 149 9.65 -3.95 7.81
N LEU A 150 9.84 -2.77 8.41
CA LEU A 150 10.06 -1.50 7.70
C LEU A 150 11.45 -1.33 7.07
N LEU A 151 12.41 -2.21 7.39
CA LEU A 151 13.77 -2.20 6.82
C LEU A 151 14.01 -3.38 5.86
N ASN A 152 13.61 -4.59 6.25
CA ASN A 152 14.04 -5.81 5.56
C ASN A 152 13.18 -6.14 4.33
N THR A 153 11.89 -5.79 4.33
CA THR A 153 11.03 -6.05 3.15
C THR A 153 11.21 -4.97 2.09
N LYS A 154 11.18 -3.71 2.52
CA LYS A 154 11.39 -2.50 1.71
C LYS A 154 11.82 -1.39 2.67
N PRO A 155 12.86 -0.57 2.37
CA PRO A 155 13.41 0.42 3.31
C PRO A 155 12.51 1.67 3.42
N ILE A 156 11.28 1.49 3.89
CA ILE A 156 10.26 2.55 3.99
C ILE A 156 10.72 3.65 4.97
N LEU A 157 11.42 3.27 6.05
CA LEU A 157 12.00 4.21 7.01
C LEU A 157 12.94 5.23 6.35
N GLY A 158 13.68 4.83 5.32
CA GLY A 158 14.55 5.73 4.56
C GLY A 158 13.80 6.81 3.78
N LYS A 159 12.55 6.54 3.37
CA LYS A 159 11.71 7.48 2.62
C LYS A 159 10.85 8.38 3.52
N CYS A 160 10.94 8.23 4.84
CA CYS A 160 10.23 9.08 5.80
C CYS A 160 10.91 10.44 6.04
N SER A 161 12.06 10.71 5.41
CA SER A 161 12.84 11.95 5.56
C SER A 161 13.11 12.31 7.03
N LEU A 162 13.61 11.35 7.80
CA LEU A 162 13.92 11.56 9.23
C LEU A 162 14.98 12.65 9.46
N GLU A 163 15.74 12.99 8.43
CA GLU A 163 16.69 14.10 8.37
C GLU A 163 16.06 15.49 8.47
N GLU A 164 14.77 15.61 8.09
CA GLU A 164 14.03 16.87 8.14
C GLU A 164 13.34 17.10 9.51
N LEU A 165 13.49 16.16 10.46
CA LEU A 165 12.87 16.26 11.78
C LEU A 165 13.60 17.24 12.70
N GLY A 166 12.84 17.97 13.51
CA GLY A 166 13.39 18.76 14.62
C GLY A 166 13.89 17.86 15.77
N SER A 167 14.77 18.41 16.61
CA SER A 167 15.36 17.70 17.75
C SER A 167 14.33 17.26 18.81
N THR A 168 13.27 18.03 19.01
CA THR A 168 12.16 17.72 19.93
C THR A 168 11.29 16.56 19.43
N ASP A 169 11.08 16.51 18.13
CA ASP A 169 10.26 15.51 17.47
C ASP A 169 10.95 14.15 17.47
N LEU A 170 12.25 14.16 17.22
CA LEU A 170 13.09 12.96 17.26
C LEU A 170 13.18 12.39 18.69
N ALA A 171 13.30 13.24 19.72
CA ALA A 171 13.25 12.81 21.11
C ALA A 171 11.91 12.14 21.46
N THR A 172 10.79 12.69 20.94
CA THR A 172 9.46 12.13 21.13
C THR A 172 9.33 10.74 20.50
N ILE A 173 9.87 10.56 19.29
CA ILE A 173 9.88 9.27 18.58
C ILE A 173 10.68 8.21 19.35
N ILE A 174 11.87 8.57 19.85
CA ILE A 174 12.71 7.65 20.63
C ILE A 174 12.02 7.25 21.94
N ALA A 175 11.36 8.20 22.59
CA ALA A 175 10.61 7.94 23.83
C ALA A 175 9.38 7.06 23.57
N GLN A 176 8.65 7.30 22.48
CA GLN A 176 7.41 6.60 22.15
C GLN A 176 7.63 5.21 21.54
N TYR A 177 8.68 5.04 20.74
CA TYR A 177 8.97 3.81 19.98
C TYR A 177 10.36 3.28 20.36
N LYS A 178 10.46 2.72 21.57
CA LYS A 178 11.69 2.12 22.08
C LYS A 178 12.18 1.01 21.13
N ASN A 179 13.46 1.02 20.73
CA ASN A 179 14.07 0.09 19.77
C ASN A 179 13.68 0.27 18.28
N LEU A 180 12.91 1.30 17.92
CA LEU A 180 12.66 1.60 16.49
C LEU A 180 13.92 2.11 15.78
N LEU A 181 14.72 2.92 16.47
CA LEU A 181 16.05 3.36 16.04
C LEU A 181 17.10 2.77 16.98
N THR A 182 18.25 2.35 16.44
CA THR A 182 19.35 1.95 17.32
C THR A 182 19.93 3.18 18.04
N PRO A 183 20.61 3.00 19.18
CA PRO A 183 21.25 4.12 19.88
C PRO A 183 22.25 4.87 18.99
N GLU A 184 22.97 4.16 18.12
CA GLU A 184 23.94 4.71 17.17
C GLU A 184 23.27 5.52 16.04
N GLU A 185 22.11 5.07 15.56
CA GLU A 185 21.35 5.81 14.55
C GLU A 185 20.75 7.08 15.16
N SER A 186 20.23 6.97 16.39
CA SER A 186 19.65 8.10 17.11
C SER A 186 20.67 9.23 17.28
N THR A 187 21.89 8.90 17.71
CA THR A 187 22.97 9.88 17.82
C THR A 187 23.38 10.45 16.46
N THR A 188 23.43 9.62 15.42
CA THR A 188 23.72 10.06 14.04
C THR A 188 22.70 11.09 13.55
N PHE A 189 21.41 10.85 13.74
CA PHE A 189 20.36 11.81 13.38
C PHE A 189 20.44 13.08 14.22
N PHE A 190 20.63 12.98 15.55
CA PHE A 190 20.81 14.16 16.40
C PHE A 190 22.00 15.03 15.95
N VAL A 191 23.13 14.42 15.61
CA VAL A 191 24.30 15.17 15.11
C VAL A 191 24.01 15.82 13.78
N ASN A 192 23.35 15.12 12.84
CA ASN A 192 23.03 15.69 11.53
C ASN A 192 21.96 16.79 11.58
N ILE A 193 21.07 16.79 12.59
CA ILE A 193 20.13 17.90 12.84
C ILE A 193 20.88 19.17 13.25
N HIS A 194 21.93 19.06 14.06
CA HIS A 194 22.69 20.22 14.55
C HIS A 194 23.82 20.65 13.60
N SER A 195 24.44 19.69 12.91
CA SER A 195 25.56 19.90 11.99
C SER A 195 25.39 18.98 10.77
N PRO A 196 24.63 19.41 9.75
CA PRO A 196 24.33 18.59 8.57
C PRO A 196 25.59 18.08 7.87
N GLY A 197 25.64 16.77 7.61
CA GLY A 197 26.73 16.14 6.85
C GLY A 197 27.98 15.80 7.67
N SER A 198 27.94 15.94 9.00
CA SER A 198 29.09 15.63 9.88
C SER A 198 29.32 14.13 10.04
N ILE A 199 28.25 13.34 10.03
CA ILE A 199 28.30 11.88 10.14
C ILE A 199 27.50 11.28 8.98
N PRO A 200 28.00 10.24 8.29
CA PRO A 200 27.23 9.57 7.25
C PRO A 200 25.92 9.02 7.81
N LEU A 201 24.81 9.30 7.12
CA LEU A 201 23.51 8.76 7.48
C LEU A 201 23.51 7.22 7.40
N PRO A 202 22.60 6.56 8.15
CA PRO A 202 22.48 5.11 8.11
C PRO A 202 22.30 4.60 6.67
N SER A 203 22.82 3.40 6.39
CA SER A 203 22.85 2.82 5.04
C SER A 203 21.48 2.70 4.36
N TRP A 204 20.40 2.62 5.15
CA TRP A 204 19.01 2.56 4.69
C TRP A 204 18.37 3.93 4.41
N CYS A 205 19.00 5.05 4.78
CA CYS A 205 18.56 6.41 4.42
C CYS A 205 19.01 6.84 3.03
N LYS A 206 19.74 6.00 2.30
CA LYS A 206 20.33 6.42 1.02
C LYS A 206 19.22 6.79 0.03
N PRO A 207 19.32 7.97 -0.61
CA PRO A 207 18.53 8.28 -1.78
C PRO A 207 19.08 7.45 -2.93
N GLU A 208 18.35 6.41 -3.34
CA GLU A 208 18.32 6.05 -4.76
C GLU A 208 17.65 7.17 -5.54
#